data_AF-A0A5Q3CW77-F1
#
_entry.id   AF-A0A5Q3CW77-F1
#
_cell.length_a   1.000
_cell.length_b   1.000
_cell.length_c   1.000
_cell.angle_alpha   90.00
_cell.angle_beta   90.00
_cell.angle_gamma   90.00
#
_symmetry.space_group_name_H-M   'P 1'
#
loop_
_entity.id
_entity.type
_entity.pdbx_description
1 polymer ?
#
loop_
_entity_poly.entity_id
_entity_poly.type
_entity_poly.pdbx_seq_one_letter_code
_entity_poly.pdbx_strand_id
1 'polypeptide(L)'
;MVDREMYLTGGISVMVQREDFGIDYLLPQGTDEGGCCAETCASIAFLTLAQRMLHLNLDSRYADFVEICLYNTIMTAMSLDDKSFTYINQLASSKTNKNVRERWFCLGGYLWDYGNDVKGVFVNFHLYTSAELQFKAGYSTITLRQKTDWPREGKADFK
;
A
#
# COMPACT_ATOMS: atom_id res chain seq x y z
N MET A 1 8.75 11.03 8.58
CA MET A 1 8.24 9.93 7.74
C MET A 1 7.22 10.35 6.68
N VAL A 2 5.89 10.19 6.81
CA VAL A 2 4.95 10.45 5.68
C VAL A 2 5.13 11.84 5.07
N ASP A 3 5.25 12.88 5.89
CA ASP A 3 5.37 14.26 5.42
C ASP A 3 6.77 14.67 4.92
N ARG A 4 7.81 13.83 5.11
CA ARG A 4 9.22 14.25 4.92
C ARG A 4 10.12 13.25 4.20
N GLU A 5 9.79 11.97 4.25
CA GLU A 5 10.69 10.86 3.85
C GLU A 5 9.95 9.80 3.02
N MET A 6 8.76 10.13 2.51
CA MET A 6 7.95 9.28 1.66
C MET A 6 7.96 9.81 0.22
N TYR A 7 8.21 8.94 -0.74
CA TYR A 7 8.07 9.26 -2.15
C TYR A 7 6.59 9.43 -2.53
N LEU A 8 6.34 10.07 -3.66
CA LEU A 8 4.98 10.25 -4.19
C LEU A 8 4.23 8.92 -4.38
N THR A 9 4.96 7.84 -4.64
CA THR A 9 4.43 6.48 -4.82
C THR A 9 4.11 5.76 -3.49
N GLY A 10 4.38 6.38 -2.33
CA GLY A 10 4.29 5.74 -1.02
C GLY A 10 5.50 4.87 -0.67
N GLY A 11 6.49 4.77 -1.58
CA GLY A 11 7.77 4.13 -1.28
C GLY A 11 8.55 4.93 -0.23
N ILE A 12 9.43 4.26 0.49
CA ILE A 12 10.29 4.85 1.52
C ILE A 12 11.72 4.31 1.44
N SER A 13 12.63 4.90 2.20
CA SER A 13 14.08 4.62 2.18
C SER A 13 14.78 5.16 0.94
N VAL A 14 15.90 5.84 1.19
CA VAL A 14 16.67 6.58 0.17
C VAL A 14 17.93 5.81 -0.18
N MET A 15 18.59 5.26 0.84
CA MET A 15 19.91 4.66 0.71
C MET A 15 19.82 3.23 0.20
N VAL A 16 20.20 2.99 -1.05
CA VAL A 16 20.17 1.64 -1.66
C VAL A 16 21.11 0.65 -0.95
N GLN A 17 22.24 1.12 -0.42
CA GLN A 17 23.28 0.25 0.17
C GLN A 17 22.94 -0.23 1.59
N ARG A 18 22.11 0.52 2.30
CA ARG A 18 21.76 0.27 3.72
C ARG A 18 20.26 0.13 3.97
N GLU A 19 19.45 0.36 2.93
CA GLU A 19 17.98 0.31 2.97
C GLU A 19 17.39 1.25 4.03
N ASP A 20 18.07 2.37 4.27
CA ASP A 20 17.81 3.28 5.38
C ASP A 20 17.20 4.61 4.90
N PHE A 21 16.63 5.34 5.86
CA PHE A 21 16.17 6.70 5.67
C PHE A 21 17.34 7.67 5.41
N GLY A 22 17.02 8.74 4.69
CA GLY A 22 17.93 9.87 4.49
C GLY A 22 17.76 10.92 5.58
N ILE A 23 18.20 12.14 5.28
CA ILE A 23 17.76 13.32 6.04
C ILE A 23 16.37 13.74 5.57
N ASP A 24 15.65 14.50 6.41
CA ASP A 24 14.34 15.07 6.06
C ASP A 24 14.38 15.74 4.68
N TYR A 25 13.39 15.42 3.84
CA TYR A 25 13.19 15.93 2.48
C TYR A 25 14.25 15.54 1.44
N LEU A 26 15.22 14.68 1.78
CA LEU A 26 16.10 14.07 0.80
C LEU A 26 15.36 12.94 0.08
N LEU A 27 14.75 13.24 -1.07
CA LEU A 27 13.99 12.27 -1.88
C LEU A 27 14.44 12.30 -3.36
N PRO A 28 15.64 11.76 -3.67
CA PRO A 28 16.14 11.65 -5.04
C PRO A 28 15.27 10.68 -5.84
N GLN A 29 15.05 10.93 -7.13
CA GLN A 29 14.15 10.10 -7.93
C GLN A 29 14.85 8.83 -8.43
N GLY A 30 16.17 8.85 -8.57
CA GLY A 30 16.95 7.73 -9.09
C GLY A 30 18.28 7.55 -8.39
N THR A 31 18.91 6.41 -8.64
CA THR A 31 20.23 6.09 -8.07
C THR A 31 21.28 7.13 -8.41
N ASP A 32 21.21 7.70 -9.61
CA ASP A 32 22.16 8.71 -10.11
C ASP A 32 22.00 10.09 -9.41
N GLU A 33 20.87 10.34 -8.75
CA GLU A 33 20.56 11.61 -8.06
C GLU A 33 20.89 11.58 -6.56
N GLY A 34 21.38 10.45 -6.04
CA GLY A 34 21.68 10.28 -4.61
C GLY A 34 21.01 9.08 -3.95
N GLY A 35 20.28 8.26 -4.72
CA GLY A 35 19.67 7.02 -4.23
C GLY A 35 18.15 7.09 -4.24
N CYS A 36 17.52 5.98 -4.63
CA CYS A 36 16.08 5.79 -4.52
C CYS A 36 15.84 4.30 -4.31
N CYS A 37 15.76 3.87 -3.05
CA CYS A 37 15.52 2.46 -2.74
C CYS A 37 14.04 2.14 -2.91
N ALA A 38 13.16 2.86 -2.21
CA ALA A 38 11.71 2.65 -2.27
C ALA A 38 11.36 1.16 -2.19
N GLU A 39 11.94 0.48 -1.20
CA GLU A 39 11.94 -0.98 -1.15
C GLU A 39 10.51 -1.54 -1.03
N THR A 40 10.25 -2.64 -1.73
CA THR A 40 8.94 -3.29 -1.71
C THR A 40 8.58 -3.78 -0.30
N CYS A 41 9.50 -4.42 0.44
CA CYS A 41 9.19 -4.93 1.78
C CYS A 41 8.97 -3.81 2.79
N ALA A 42 9.77 -2.75 2.72
CA ALA A 42 9.59 -1.56 3.54
C ALA A 42 8.16 -1.00 3.34
N SER A 43 7.73 -0.85 2.09
CA SER A 43 6.38 -0.37 1.75
C SER A 43 5.26 -1.24 2.34
N ILE A 44 5.41 -2.57 2.34
CA ILE A 44 4.46 -3.51 2.97
C ILE A 44 4.45 -3.40 4.49
N ALA A 45 5.63 -3.27 5.11
CA ALA A 45 5.73 -3.08 6.55
C ALA A 45 4.97 -1.82 6.99
N PHE A 46 5.06 -0.75 6.20
CA PHE A 46 4.31 0.47 6.45
C PHE A 46 2.82 0.36 6.19
N LEU A 47 2.40 -0.38 5.15
CA LEU A 47 0.99 -0.71 4.96
C LEU A 47 0.43 -1.45 6.19
N THR A 48 1.18 -2.42 6.72
CA THR A 48 0.79 -3.18 7.91
C THR A 48 0.71 -2.28 9.15
N LEU A 49 1.63 -1.32 9.29
CA LEU A 49 1.58 -0.33 10.36
C LEU A 49 0.35 0.57 10.23
N ALA A 50 0.07 1.10 9.03
CA ALA A 50 -1.07 1.97 8.79
C ALA A 50 -2.40 1.26 9.05
N GLN A 51 -2.51 -0.02 8.67
CA GLN A 51 -3.66 -0.86 9.02
C GLN A 51 -3.86 -0.94 10.55
N ARG A 52 -2.78 -1.18 11.31
CA ARG A 52 -2.85 -1.16 12.79
C ARG A 52 -3.23 0.20 13.35
N MET A 53 -2.78 1.29 12.73
CA MET A 53 -3.14 2.64 13.15
C MET A 53 -4.63 2.93 12.92
N LEU A 54 -5.23 2.44 11.83
CA LEU A 54 -6.68 2.54 11.57
C LEU A 54 -7.52 1.84 12.65
N HIS A 55 -7.03 0.72 13.21
CA HIS A 55 -7.69 0.05 14.34
C HIS A 55 -7.60 0.84 15.65
N LEU A 56 -6.52 1.60 15.86
CA LEU A 56 -6.33 2.39 17.06
C LEU A 56 -7.11 3.71 17.01
N ASN A 57 -7.09 4.36 15.85
CA ASN A 57 -7.80 5.60 15.61
C ASN A 57 -8.25 5.66 14.15
N LEU A 58 -9.53 5.94 13.96
CA LEU A 58 -10.15 6.00 12.64
C LEU A 58 -9.84 7.32 11.92
N ASP A 59 -8.57 7.51 11.56
CA ASP A 59 -8.08 8.67 10.84
C ASP A 59 -7.90 8.33 9.34
N SER A 60 -8.55 9.09 8.47
CA SER A 60 -8.53 8.84 7.03
C SER A 60 -7.12 8.90 6.44
N ARG A 61 -6.21 9.67 7.04
CA ARG A 61 -4.82 9.82 6.55
C ARG A 61 -4.08 8.49 6.49
N TYR A 62 -4.41 7.55 7.38
CA TYR A 62 -3.82 6.21 7.34
C TYR A 62 -4.38 5.38 6.18
N ALA A 63 -5.67 5.54 5.85
CA ALA A 63 -6.29 4.89 4.68
C ALA A 63 -5.75 5.48 3.37
N ASP A 64 -5.57 6.79 3.29
CA ASP A 64 -4.97 7.47 2.13
C ASP A 64 -3.55 6.94 1.86
N PHE A 65 -2.74 6.78 2.92
CA PHE A 65 -1.42 6.19 2.81
C PHE A 65 -1.45 4.73 2.32
N VAL A 66 -2.37 3.91 2.86
CA VAL A 66 -2.56 2.52 2.42
C VAL A 66 -2.90 2.46 0.94
N GLU A 67 -3.82 3.32 0.48
CA GLU A 67 -4.21 3.38 -0.93
C GLU A 67 -3.03 3.76 -1.85
N ILE A 68 -2.32 4.84 -1.53
CA ILE A 68 -1.17 5.31 -2.31
C ILE A 68 -0.10 4.21 -2.41
N CYS A 69 0.25 3.58 -1.29
CA CYS A 69 1.27 2.55 -1.24
C CYS A 69 0.85 1.28 -2.00
N LEU A 70 -0.41 0.86 -1.85
CA LEU A 70 -0.95 -0.33 -2.49
C LEU A 70 -0.97 -0.19 -4.02
N TYR A 71 -1.57 0.88 -4.55
CA TYR A 71 -1.75 1.05 -5.99
C TYR A 71 -0.49 1.49 -6.74
N ASN A 72 0.51 2.03 -6.04
CA ASN A 72 1.77 2.44 -6.63
C ASN A 72 2.88 1.45 -6.27
N THR A 73 3.57 1.63 -5.14
CA THR A 73 4.79 0.84 -4.87
C THR A 73 4.57 -0.66 -4.81
N ILE A 74 3.49 -1.13 -4.18
CA ILE A 74 3.28 -2.58 -3.98
C ILE A 74 2.80 -3.26 -5.27
N MET A 75 1.71 -2.78 -5.88
CA MET A 75 1.17 -3.42 -7.08
C MET A 75 2.10 -3.30 -8.30
N THR A 76 2.87 -2.20 -8.41
CA THR A 76 3.82 -2.05 -9.53
C THR A 76 5.08 -2.88 -9.35
N ALA A 77 5.36 -3.36 -8.14
CA ALA A 77 6.53 -4.18 -7.88
C ALA A 77 6.44 -5.54 -8.59
N MET A 78 5.24 -6.09 -8.73
CA MET A 78 4.98 -7.36 -9.39
C MET A 78 4.76 -7.20 -10.90
N SER A 79 5.20 -8.17 -11.71
CA SER A 79 4.87 -8.21 -13.13
C SER A 79 3.43 -8.64 -13.37
N LEU A 80 2.86 -8.24 -14.52
CA LEU A 80 1.49 -8.62 -14.89
C LEU A 80 1.28 -10.14 -15.03
N ASP A 81 2.36 -10.88 -15.28
CA ASP A 81 2.35 -12.35 -15.37
C ASP A 81 2.71 -13.05 -14.05
N ASP A 82 2.87 -12.29 -12.95
CA ASP A 82 3.16 -12.77 -11.58
C ASP A 82 4.40 -13.68 -11.48
N LYS A 83 5.39 -13.44 -12.33
CA LYS A 83 6.62 -14.26 -12.40
C LYS A 83 7.87 -13.49 -12.06
N SER A 84 7.80 -12.18 -11.88
CA SER A 84 8.97 -11.35 -11.63
C SER A 84 8.60 -10.13 -10.80
N PHE A 85 9.53 -9.71 -9.94
CA PHE A 85 9.30 -8.69 -8.94
C PHE A 85 10.47 -7.70 -8.92
N THR A 86 10.18 -6.42 -8.65
CA THR A 86 11.20 -5.44 -8.28
C THR A 86 11.40 -5.47 -6.77
N TYR A 87 12.66 -5.44 -6.34
CA TYR A 87 13.01 -5.22 -4.95
C TYR A 87 13.05 -3.71 -4.64
N ILE A 88 13.68 -2.96 -5.54
CA ILE A 88 13.87 -1.51 -5.50
C ILE A 88 12.87 -0.86 -6.46
N ASN A 89 12.08 0.11 -5.98
CA ASN A 89 11.08 0.81 -6.78
C ASN A 89 11.52 2.25 -7.09
N GLN A 90 12.68 2.41 -7.72
CA GLN A 90 13.19 3.74 -8.09
C GLN A 90 12.23 4.48 -9.05
N LEU A 91 12.05 5.78 -8.84
CA LEU A 91 11.13 6.61 -9.62
C LEU A 91 11.73 7.03 -10.97
N ALA A 92 13.06 7.09 -11.08
CA ALA A 92 13.81 7.35 -12.30
C ALA A 92 14.84 6.23 -12.54
N SER A 93 14.78 5.63 -13.72
CA SER A 93 15.71 4.61 -14.18
C SER A 93 16.70 5.19 -15.18
N SER A 94 17.95 4.73 -15.14
CA SER A 94 18.98 5.13 -16.10
C SER A 94 19.55 3.93 -16.85
N LYS A 95 20.46 4.19 -17.81
CA LYS A 95 21.11 3.12 -18.58
C LYS A 95 22.04 2.25 -17.71
N THR A 96 22.64 2.85 -16.68
CA THR A 96 23.55 2.22 -15.73
C THR A 96 22.79 1.53 -14.60
N ASN A 97 21.74 2.18 -14.08
CA ASN A 97 20.91 1.67 -13.00
C ASN A 97 19.49 1.42 -13.53
N LYS A 98 19.30 0.27 -14.17
CA LYS A 98 18.00 -0.12 -14.75
C LYS A 98 17.06 -0.65 -13.68
N ASN A 99 15.81 -0.20 -13.72
CA ASN A 99 14.74 -0.85 -12.97
C ASN A 99 14.37 -2.16 -13.68
N VAL A 100 14.74 -3.30 -13.08
CA VAL A 100 14.50 -4.64 -13.63
C VAL A 100 13.73 -5.49 -12.62
N ARG A 101 12.83 -6.33 -13.16
CA ARG A 101 12.14 -7.34 -12.36
C ARG A 101 12.88 -8.66 -12.47
N GLU A 102 13.08 -9.30 -11.33
CA GLU A 102 13.79 -10.57 -11.21
C GLU A 102 12.84 -11.65 -10.67
N ARG A 103 13.16 -12.92 -10.94
CA ARG A 103 12.45 -14.05 -10.30
C ARG A 103 12.93 -14.16 -8.85
N TRP A 104 12.29 -13.42 -7.95
CA TRP A 104 12.57 -13.44 -6.52
C TRP A 104 11.27 -13.44 -5.69
N PHE A 105 11.33 -13.84 -4.42
CA PHE A 105 10.16 -13.97 -3.55
C PHE A 105 10.17 -12.98 -2.40
N CYS A 106 9.07 -12.25 -2.21
CA CYS A 106 8.46 -11.89 -0.91
C CYS A 106 7.22 -11.00 -1.14
N LEU A 107 6.03 -11.60 -1.37
CA LEU A 107 4.75 -10.87 -1.24
C LEU A 107 3.69 -11.82 -0.66
N GLY A 108 3.25 -11.54 0.57
CA GLY A 108 2.12 -12.19 1.24
C GLY A 108 0.87 -11.29 1.18
N GLY A 109 -0.32 -11.89 1.09
CA GLY A 109 -1.58 -11.18 0.81
C GLY A 109 -2.09 -10.28 1.93
N TYR A 110 -2.41 -9.03 1.58
CA TYR A 110 -3.02 -8.03 2.47
C TYR A 110 -4.07 -7.25 1.69
N LEU A 111 -5.36 -7.54 1.89
CA LEU A 111 -6.41 -6.85 1.14
C LEU A 111 -7.64 -6.47 1.99
N TRP A 112 -7.96 -7.15 3.11
CA TRP A 112 -9.20 -6.89 3.86
C TRP A 112 -9.05 -7.06 5.37
N ASP A 113 -9.76 -6.24 6.14
CA ASP A 113 -9.88 -6.32 7.61
C ASP A 113 -11.29 -5.90 8.08
N TYR A 114 -11.77 -6.48 9.21
CA TYR A 114 -13.07 -6.19 9.82
C TYR A 114 -12.99 -6.28 11.37
N GLY A 115 -13.83 -5.53 12.09
CA GLY A 115 -13.85 -5.50 13.55
C GLY A 115 -15.25 -5.30 14.16
N ASN A 116 -15.38 -5.53 15.48
CA ASN A 116 -16.61 -5.33 16.27
C ASN A 116 -16.28 -4.45 17.51
N ASP A 117 -17.18 -3.54 17.91
CA ASP A 117 -17.05 -2.65 19.08
C ASP A 117 -18.36 -2.69 19.91
N VAL A 118 -18.25 -2.23 21.15
CA VAL A 118 -19.23 -2.35 22.23
C VAL A 118 -20.51 -1.50 22.00
N LYS A 119 -20.52 -0.58 21.02
CA LYS A 119 -21.63 0.36 20.77
C LYS A 119 -22.51 0.05 19.55
N GLY A 120 -22.20 -0.99 18.78
CA GLY A 120 -22.93 -1.34 17.56
C GLY A 120 -22.00 -1.99 16.53
N VAL A 121 -22.55 -2.33 15.36
CA VAL A 121 -21.75 -2.84 14.25
C VAL A 121 -21.43 -1.71 13.29
N PHE A 122 -20.14 -1.53 13.01
CA PHE A 122 -19.63 -0.56 12.05
C PHE A 122 -18.76 -1.30 11.04
N VAL A 123 -18.81 -0.84 9.80
CA VAL A 123 -17.92 -1.32 8.74
C VAL A 123 -17.20 -0.11 8.21
N ASN A 124 -15.88 -0.11 8.34
CA ASN A 124 -15.04 0.96 7.82
C ASN A 124 -14.47 0.51 6.48
N PHE A 125 -14.67 1.35 5.46
CA PHE A 125 -14.12 1.11 4.14
C PHE A 125 -12.83 1.93 4.01
N HIS A 126 -11.71 1.24 3.86
CA HIS A 126 -10.39 1.87 3.75
C HIS A 126 -9.78 1.74 2.34
N LEU A 127 -10.34 0.85 1.52
CA LEU A 127 -9.92 0.61 0.14
C LEU A 127 -11.16 0.40 -0.74
N TYR A 128 -11.18 1.05 -1.91
CA TYR A 128 -12.25 0.86 -2.87
C TYR A 128 -11.96 -0.37 -3.74
N THR A 129 -12.33 -1.55 -3.26
CA THR A 129 -12.24 -2.79 -4.02
C THR A 129 -13.58 -3.51 -4.05
N SER A 130 -13.87 -4.21 -5.15
CA SER A 130 -15.08 -5.02 -5.23
C SER A 130 -14.92 -6.26 -4.36
N ALA A 131 -15.66 -6.35 -3.25
CA ALA A 131 -15.85 -7.63 -2.56
C ALA A 131 -17.14 -7.70 -1.75
N GLU A 132 -17.34 -8.87 -1.16
CA GLU A 132 -18.46 -9.21 -0.32
C GLU A 132 -17.94 -9.56 1.07
N LEU A 133 -18.44 -8.84 2.08
CA LEU A 133 -18.15 -9.08 3.49
C LEU A 133 -19.40 -9.66 4.15
N GLN A 134 -19.25 -10.79 4.83
CA GLN A 134 -20.30 -11.37 5.66
C GLN A 134 -19.86 -11.29 7.12
N PHE A 135 -20.66 -10.63 7.95
CA PHE A 135 -20.38 -10.50 9.38
C PHE A 135 -21.67 -10.67 10.21
N LYS A 136 -21.49 -11.08 11.48
CA LYS A 136 -22.61 -11.24 12.40
C LYS A 136 -22.88 -9.93 13.14
N ALA A 137 -24.14 -9.50 13.11
CA ALA A 137 -24.64 -8.39 13.89
C ALA A 137 -25.75 -8.91 14.82
N GLY A 138 -25.39 -9.20 16.07
CA GLY A 138 -26.30 -9.87 17.01
C GLY A 138 -26.69 -11.28 16.55
N TYR A 139 -27.98 -11.53 16.33
CA TYR A 139 -28.52 -12.82 15.88
C TYR A 139 -28.65 -12.94 14.35
N SER A 140 -28.37 -11.87 13.61
CA SER A 140 -28.54 -11.80 12.16
C SER A 140 -27.18 -11.79 11.46
N THR A 141 -27.06 -12.52 10.35
CA THR A 141 -25.91 -12.41 9.45
C THR A 141 -26.22 -11.32 8.43
N ILE A 142 -25.35 -10.31 8.34
CA ILE A 142 -25.44 -9.25 7.35
C ILE A 142 -24.41 -9.52 6.27
N THR A 143 -24.84 -9.45 5.02
CA THR A 143 -23.96 -9.49 3.85
C THR A 143 -23.90 -8.09 3.26
N LEU A 144 -22.70 -7.55 3.16
CA LEU A 144 -22.42 -6.25 2.56
C LEU A 144 -21.57 -6.45 1.32
N ARG A 145 -22.06 -5.99 0.18
CA ARG A 145 -21.36 -6.07 -1.10
C ARG A 145 -20.99 -4.69 -1.60
N GLN A 146 -19.70 -4.48 -1.80
CA GLN A 146 -19.16 -3.32 -2.51
C GLN A 146 -18.89 -3.72 -3.96
N LYS A 147 -19.43 -2.94 -4.91
CA LYS A 147 -19.14 -3.09 -6.34
C LYS A 147 -18.59 -1.78 -6.88
N THR A 148 -17.40 -1.82 -7.45
CA THR A 148 -16.70 -0.66 -8.01
C THR A 148 -15.73 -1.09 -9.11
N ASP A 149 -15.47 -0.20 -10.07
CA ASP A 149 -14.39 -0.32 -11.06
C ASP A 149 -13.21 0.61 -10.72
N TRP A 150 -13.06 0.99 -9.44
CA TRP A 150 -11.89 1.68 -8.95
C TRP A 150 -10.61 0.87 -9.27
N PRO A 151 -9.50 1.51 -9.69
CA PRO A 151 -9.27 2.97 -9.76
C PRO A 151 -9.66 3.63 -11.10
N ARG A 152 -10.36 2.95 -12.01
CA ARG A 152 -10.73 3.50 -13.33
C ARG A 152 -11.91 4.47 -13.25
N GLU A 153 -12.90 4.12 -12.44
CA GLU A 153 -14.10 4.94 -12.21
C GLU A 153 -14.28 5.23 -10.72
N GLY A 154 -14.68 6.46 -10.39
CA GLY A 154 -14.90 6.91 -9.00
C GLY A 154 -16.20 6.45 -8.36
N LYS A 155 -16.97 5.56 -9.02
CA LYS A 155 -18.28 5.12 -8.53
C LYS A 155 -18.13 3.84 -7.70
N ALA A 156 -18.68 3.84 -6.48
CA ALA A 156 -18.80 2.67 -5.64
C ALA A 156 -20.26 2.47 -5.21
N ASP A 157 -20.84 1.31 -5.56
CA ASP A 157 -22.18 0.90 -5.17
C ASP A 157 -22.10 -0.06 -3.97
N PHE A 158 -22.91 0.18 -2.95
CA PHE A 158 -23.01 -0.65 -1.74
C PHE A 158 -24.39 -1.31 -1.68
N LYS A 159 -24.43 -2.62 -1.44
CA LYS A 159 -25.67 -3.43 -1.35
C LYS A 159 -25.67 -4.36 -0.15
#